data_AF-A0A960IN70-F1
#
_entry.id   AF-A0A960IN70-F1
#
_cell.length_a   1.000
_cell.length_b   1.000
_cell.length_c   1.000
_cell.angle_alpha   90.00
_cell.angle_beta   90.00
_cell.angle_gamma   90.00
#
_symmetry.space_group_name_H-M   'P 1'
#
loop_
_entity.id
_entity.type
_entity.pdbx_description
1 polymer ?
#
loop_
_entity_poly.entity_id
_entity_poly.type
_entity_poly.pdbx_seq_one_letter_code
_entity_poly.pdbx_strand_id
1 'polypeptide(L)'
;MRELPGRGPCRDFAATSTLRSLRAGGLGLAVTALVPPLDAGAALDAVAAPVATSSPPWATNYALLSAQLSGLALVAAAALGLLLLAACAYSALDGRRKHARRWFAGAVGVGVVYLGTLFGLALLSRDRTLPPGGEKYFCELDCHLAYAVEASERLGAAVGIPGTVWSVVVRARFDERTTAPSRPRDAPVRPNPLRAWVEDDRGERHEGSEAAERALPLGDEDFAPLDRPLLPGESYRARLAFVLPPGRRPVRLLLADREWFQRLVLDNEASPWHGRVWLRLPS
;
A
#
# COMPACT_ATOMS: atom_id res chain seq x y z
N MET A 1 5.99 44.67 -27.88
CA MET A 1 7.01 44.21 -28.84
C MET A 1 8.19 43.64 -28.09
N ARG A 2 8.30 42.31 -28.03
CA ARG A 2 9.56 41.57 -27.85
C ARG A 2 9.27 40.12 -28.21
N GLU A 3 9.73 39.75 -29.40
CA GLU A 3 9.69 38.42 -29.97
C GLU A 3 10.56 37.46 -29.15
N LEU A 4 10.08 36.23 -28.98
CA LEU A 4 10.91 35.09 -28.57
C LEU A 4 10.95 34.10 -29.75
N PRO A 5 12.14 33.73 -30.26
CA PRO A 5 12.28 32.80 -31.37
C PRO A 5 12.52 31.36 -30.88
N GLY A 6 12.23 30.41 -31.78
CA GLY A 6 13.14 29.28 -31.99
C GLY A 6 12.69 27.92 -31.48
N ARG A 7 11.96 27.21 -32.33
CA ARG A 7 11.84 25.73 -32.32
C ARG A 7 13.23 25.08 -32.49
N GLY A 8 13.48 24.00 -31.74
CA GLY A 8 14.53 23.01 -32.02
C GLY A 8 13.90 21.61 -32.15
N PRO A 9 14.38 20.75 -33.08
CA PRO A 9 13.62 19.60 -33.58
C PRO A 9 13.81 18.30 -32.80
N CYS A 10 12.80 17.43 -32.95
CA CYS A 10 12.82 15.99 -32.70
C CYS A 10 14.07 15.33 -33.29
N ARG A 11 14.67 14.42 -32.53
CA ARG A 11 15.57 13.40 -33.05
C ARG A 11 14.92 12.04 -32.92
N ASP A 12 14.69 11.45 -34.09
CA ASP A 12 14.33 10.06 -34.31
C ASP A 12 15.43 9.12 -33.80
N PHE A 13 15.04 8.07 -33.11
CA PHE A 13 15.85 6.87 -32.94
C PHE A 13 15.19 5.75 -33.73
N ALA A 14 15.57 5.66 -35.01
CA ALA A 14 15.39 4.46 -35.81
C ALA A 14 16.59 3.54 -35.57
N ALA A 15 16.34 2.32 -35.09
CA ALA A 15 17.31 1.23 -35.10
C ALA A 15 16.66 0.00 -35.74
N THR A 16 16.74 -0.03 -37.06
CA THR A 16 16.69 -1.22 -37.91
C THR A 16 17.94 -2.07 -37.66
N SER A 17 17.80 -3.38 -37.42
CA SER A 17 18.71 -4.41 -37.97
C SER A 17 18.11 -5.82 -37.72
N THR A 18 17.61 -6.42 -38.79
CA THR A 18 18.16 -7.60 -39.48
C THR A 18 17.77 -8.97 -38.93
N LEU A 19 16.74 -9.51 -39.58
CA LEU A 19 16.54 -10.92 -39.90
C LEU A 19 17.86 -11.64 -40.21
N ARG A 20 18.08 -12.80 -39.58
CA ARG A 20 18.92 -13.86 -40.14
C ARG A 20 18.14 -15.17 -40.13
N SER A 21 17.69 -15.54 -41.31
CA SER A 21 17.18 -16.87 -41.64
C SER A 21 18.32 -17.88 -41.61
N LEU A 22 18.13 -18.98 -40.89
CA LEU A 22 18.90 -20.20 -41.07
C LEU A 22 17.92 -21.31 -41.47
N ARG A 23 17.91 -21.61 -42.76
CA ARG A 23 17.42 -22.86 -43.33
C ARG A 23 18.58 -23.85 -43.32
N ALA A 24 18.41 -24.95 -42.60
CA ALA A 24 18.99 -26.26 -42.88
C ALA A 24 17.88 -27.24 -42.50
N GLY A 25 17.39 -28.13 -43.34
CA GLY A 25 18.14 -28.96 -44.26
C GLY A 25 18.19 -30.36 -43.66
N GLY A 26 17.11 -31.12 -43.90
CA GLY A 26 16.90 -32.57 -43.79
C GLY A 26 17.82 -33.45 -42.94
N LEU A 27 17.20 -34.27 -42.10
CA LEU A 27 17.35 -35.74 -42.13
C LEU A 27 16.26 -36.37 -41.26
N GLY A 28 15.48 -37.25 -41.89
CA GLY A 28 14.46 -38.03 -41.23
C GLY A 28 15.08 -39.11 -40.36
N LEU A 29 14.55 -39.25 -39.15
CA LEU A 29 14.65 -40.45 -38.33
C LEU A 29 13.31 -40.57 -37.61
N ALA A 30 12.48 -41.48 -38.11
CA ALA A 30 11.27 -41.90 -37.44
C ALA A 30 11.67 -42.70 -36.20
N VAL A 31 11.70 -42.03 -35.05
CA VAL A 31 11.77 -42.68 -33.74
C VAL A 31 10.33 -42.84 -33.26
N THR A 32 9.76 -44.00 -33.53
CA THR A 32 8.50 -44.44 -32.94
C THR A 32 8.77 -44.82 -31.49
N ALA A 33 8.87 -43.83 -30.60
CA ALA A 33 8.87 -44.08 -29.17
C ALA A 33 7.43 -44.31 -28.71
N LEU A 34 7.17 -45.50 -28.18
CA LEU A 34 5.97 -45.77 -27.37
C LEU A 34 5.97 -44.82 -26.17
N VAL A 35 5.19 -43.75 -26.27
CA VAL A 35 4.81 -42.91 -25.13
C VAL A 35 3.44 -43.43 -24.66
N PRO A 36 3.30 -43.92 -23.41
CA PRO A 36 1.99 -44.26 -22.89
C PRO A 36 1.10 -43.01 -22.85
N PRO A 37 -0.23 -43.13 -23.04
CA PRO A 37 -1.13 -41.99 -22.94
C PRO A 37 -1.04 -41.41 -21.52
N LEU A 38 -0.47 -40.20 -21.42
CA LEU A 38 -0.55 -39.37 -20.23
C LEU A 38 -1.98 -38.82 -20.16
N ASP A 39 -2.73 -39.24 -19.14
CA ASP A 39 -4.02 -38.66 -18.77
C ASP A 39 -3.86 -37.15 -18.54
N ALA A 40 -4.21 -36.35 -19.55
CA ALA A 40 -4.15 -34.89 -19.52
C ALA A 40 -5.17 -34.24 -18.56
N GLY A 41 -6.00 -35.04 -17.88
CA GLY A 41 -7.06 -34.57 -16.98
C GLY A 41 -6.65 -34.38 -15.51
N ALA A 42 -5.52 -34.94 -15.05
CA ALA A 42 -5.17 -34.97 -13.62
C ALA A 42 -3.93 -34.14 -13.24
N ALA A 43 -3.20 -33.59 -14.21
CA ALA A 43 -1.93 -32.89 -13.97
C ALA A 43 -2.03 -31.35 -13.94
N LEU A 44 -3.20 -30.77 -14.22
CA LEU A 44 -3.40 -29.31 -14.21
C LEU A 44 -3.87 -28.74 -12.86
N ASP A 45 -4.28 -29.59 -11.90
CA ASP A 45 -4.71 -29.14 -10.58
C ASP A 45 -3.55 -28.99 -9.56
N ALA A 46 -2.32 -29.32 -9.94
CA ALA A 46 -1.17 -29.31 -9.03
C ALA A 46 -0.26 -28.07 -9.16
N VAL A 47 -0.54 -27.13 -10.08
CA VAL A 47 0.32 -25.96 -10.34
C VAL A 47 -0.38 -24.67 -9.91
N ALA A 48 -0.73 -24.53 -8.63
CA ALA A 48 -0.95 -23.24 -7.98
C ALA A 48 -1.13 -23.37 -6.46
N ALA A 49 -0.35 -24.19 -5.76
CA ALA A 49 -0.20 -23.96 -4.32
C ALA A 49 0.72 -22.73 -4.17
N PRO A 50 0.23 -21.55 -3.75
CA PRO A 50 1.12 -20.43 -3.47
C PRO A 50 2.10 -20.90 -2.41
N VAL A 51 3.39 -20.79 -2.71
CA VAL A 51 4.44 -20.95 -1.71
C VAL A 51 4.14 -19.91 -0.64
N ALA A 52 3.50 -20.33 0.45
CA ALA A 52 3.29 -19.52 1.62
C ALA A 52 4.68 -19.24 2.18
N THR A 53 5.27 -18.11 1.77
CA THR A 53 6.45 -17.57 2.41
C THR A 53 5.99 -17.11 3.79
N SER A 54 5.96 -18.05 4.74
CA SER A 54 5.80 -17.71 6.14
C SER A 54 6.99 -16.85 6.52
N SER A 55 6.73 -15.56 6.75
CA SER A 55 7.71 -14.70 7.39
C SER A 55 8.18 -15.39 8.67
N PRO A 56 9.49 -15.45 8.94
CA PRO A 56 9.97 -16.12 10.14
C PRO A 56 9.39 -15.41 11.39
N PRO A 57 9.08 -16.16 12.46
CA PRO A 57 8.32 -15.66 13.61
C PRO A 57 8.99 -14.50 14.38
N TRP A 58 10.28 -14.25 14.16
CA TRP A 58 10.95 -13.07 14.71
C TRP A 58 10.57 -11.78 13.97
N ALA A 59 10.32 -11.83 12.66
CA ALA A 59 9.98 -10.66 11.86
C ALA A 59 8.64 -10.03 12.29
N THR A 60 7.70 -10.85 12.79
CA THR A 60 6.41 -10.40 13.33
C THR A 60 6.55 -9.67 14.67
N ASN A 61 7.48 -10.10 15.53
CA ASN A 61 7.67 -9.46 16.85
C ASN A 61 8.31 -8.08 16.74
N TYR A 62 9.27 -7.90 15.82
CA TYR A 62 9.89 -6.59 15.60
C TYR A 62 8.90 -5.56 15.05
N ALA A 63 8.03 -5.96 14.12
CA ALA A 63 7.04 -5.07 13.53
C ALA A 63 5.98 -4.58 14.54
N LEU A 64 5.57 -5.46 15.46
CA LEU A 64 4.64 -5.09 16.53
C LEU A 64 5.28 -4.10 17.51
N LEU A 65 6.52 -4.39 17.92
CA LEU A 65 7.25 -3.55 18.85
C LEU A 65 7.54 -2.17 18.24
N SER A 66 7.93 -2.09 16.95
CA SER A 66 8.22 -0.81 16.30
C SER A 66 7.00 0.10 16.19
N ALA A 67 5.82 -0.46 15.84
CA ALA A 67 4.57 0.30 15.77
C ALA A 67 4.18 0.88 17.14
N GLN A 68 4.22 0.07 18.20
CA GLN A 68 3.89 0.50 19.56
C GLN A 68 4.86 1.56 20.08
N LEU A 69 6.17 1.36 19.88
CA LEU A 69 7.18 2.33 20.28
C LEU A 69 7.03 3.66 19.54
N SER A 70 6.64 3.63 18.28
CA SER A 70 6.44 4.84 17.47
C SER A 70 5.24 5.66 17.94
N GLY A 71 4.12 5.00 18.26
CA GLY A 71 2.97 5.64 18.88
C GLY A 71 3.28 6.23 20.26
N LEU A 72 3.98 5.47 21.11
CA LEU A 72 4.42 5.94 22.43
C LEU A 72 5.38 7.12 22.33
N ALA A 73 6.29 7.13 21.36
CA ALA A 73 7.20 8.24 21.11
C ALA A 73 6.45 9.53 20.77
N LEU A 74 5.41 9.45 19.94
CA LEU A 74 4.55 10.59 19.62
C LEU A 74 3.86 11.14 20.87
N VAL A 75 3.21 10.26 21.65
CA VAL A 75 2.48 10.65 22.86
C VAL A 75 3.43 11.23 23.91
N ALA A 76 4.60 10.62 24.11
CA ALA A 76 5.61 11.10 25.05
C ALA A 76 6.16 12.47 24.63
N ALA A 77 6.47 12.67 23.35
CA ALA A 77 6.92 13.96 22.83
C ALA A 77 5.85 15.04 22.99
N ALA A 78 4.59 14.73 22.68
CA ALA A 78 3.47 15.65 22.85
C ALA A 78 3.25 16.02 24.33
N ALA A 79 3.21 15.03 25.22
CA ALA A 79 3.03 15.24 26.65
C ALA A 79 4.16 16.08 27.26
N LEU A 80 5.42 15.75 26.95
CA LEU A 80 6.58 16.52 27.39
C LEU A 80 6.55 17.95 26.84
N GLY A 81 6.23 18.12 25.56
CA GLY A 81 6.06 19.44 24.94
C GLY A 81 5.00 20.28 25.65
N LEU A 82 3.83 19.71 25.95
CA LEU A 82 2.75 20.38 26.67
C LEU A 82 3.15 20.77 28.09
N LEU A 83 3.85 19.90 28.82
CA LEU A 83 4.36 20.20 30.16
C LEU A 83 5.36 21.36 30.15
N LEU A 84 6.26 21.38 29.16
CA LEU A 84 7.23 22.46 28.98
C LEU A 84 6.53 23.78 28.60
N LEU A 85 5.51 23.74 27.76
CA LEU A 85 4.70 24.93 27.43
C LEU A 85 3.90 25.44 28.64
N ALA A 86 3.35 24.55 29.47
CA ALA A 86 2.68 24.93 30.72
C ALA A 86 3.66 25.59 31.70
N ALA A 87 4.85 25.01 31.88
CA ALA A 87 5.92 25.60 32.70
C ALA A 87 6.39 26.96 32.14
N CYS A 88 6.44 27.11 30.82
CA CYS A 88 6.71 28.37 30.15
C CYS A 88 5.64 29.43 30.48
N ALA A 89 4.36 29.08 30.32
CA ALA A 89 3.23 29.97 30.60
C ALA A 89 3.23 30.40 32.08
N TYR A 90 3.37 29.45 33.00
CA TYR A 90 3.48 29.73 34.44
C TYR A 90 4.66 30.67 34.75
N SER A 91 5.84 30.40 34.21
CA SER A 91 7.02 31.25 34.42
C SER A 91 6.88 32.65 33.82
N ALA A 92 6.13 32.78 32.72
CA ALA A 92 5.84 34.08 32.10
C ALA A 92 4.87 34.91 32.96
N LEU A 93 3.85 34.27 33.53
CA LEU A 93 2.89 34.88 34.45
C LEU A 93 3.55 35.33 35.75
N ASP A 94 4.52 34.57 36.29
CA ASP A 94 5.30 34.95 37.48
C ASP A 94 6.42 35.98 37.19
N GLY A 95 6.44 36.58 35.99
CA GLY A 95 7.44 37.58 35.61
C GLY A 95 8.86 37.03 35.38
N ARG A 96 9.07 35.71 35.47
CA ARG A 96 10.38 35.05 35.32
C ARG A 96 10.75 34.81 33.86
N ARG A 97 10.93 35.89 33.09
CA ARG A 97 11.19 35.85 31.63
C ARG A 97 12.34 34.92 31.20
N LYS A 98 13.43 34.83 31.98
CA LYS A 98 14.56 33.94 31.69
C LYS A 98 14.15 32.45 31.76
N HIS A 99 13.30 32.09 32.72
CA HIS A 99 12.80 30.72 32.88
C HIS A 99 11.80 30.38 31.77
N ALA A 100 10.86 31.29 31.46
CA ALA A 100 9.93 31.12 30.36
C ALA A 100 10.65 30.84 29.03
N ARG A 101 11.71 31.60 28.71
CA ARG A 101 12.54 31.37 27.51
C ARG A 101 13.19 29.99 27.50
N ARG A 102 13.70 29.49 28.64
CA ARG A 102 14.31 28.16 28.74
C ARG A 102 13.28 27.06 28.50
N TRP A 103 12.10 27.16 29.12
CA TRP A 103 11.03 26.19 28.92
C TRP A 103 10.51 26.16 27.49
N PHE A 104 10.32 27.34 26.89
CA PHE A 104 9.98 27.45 25.48
C PHE A 104 11.04 26.81 24.58
N ALA A 105 12.32 27.12 24.81
CA ALA A 105 13.42 26.50 24.06
C ALA A 105 13.45 24.98 24.22
N GLY A 106 13.14 24.46 25.42
CA GLY A 106 12.97 23.04 25.66
C GLY A 106 11.84 22.44 24.83
N ALA A 107 10.66 23.06 24.82
CA ALA A 107 9.52 22.58 24.03
C ALA A 107 9.84 22.56 22.52
N VAL A 108 10.49 23.61 22.02
CA VAL A 108 11.00 23.66 20.64
C VAL A 108 12.01 22.54 20.39
N GLY A 109 12.94 22.31 21.32
CA GLY A 109 13.93 21.23 21.23
C GLY A 109 13.30 19.84 21.10
N VAL A 110 12.26 19.55 21.87
CA VAL A 110 11.50 18.29 21.76
C VAL A 110 10.89 18.15 20.36
N GLY A 111 10.25 19.21 19.86
CA GLY A 111 9.70 19.23 18.50
C GLY A 111 10.76 18.99 17.42
N VAL A 112 11.91 19.65 17.52
CA VAL A 112 13.03 19.51 16.58
C VAL A 112 13.58 18.09 16.58
N VAL A 113 13.80 17.48 17.75
CA VAL A 113 14.30 16.10 17.86
C VAL A 113 13.30 15.13 17.24
N TYR A 114 12.00 15.29 17.54
CA TYR A 114 10.96 14.42 16.99
C TYR A 114 10.87 14.52 15.47
N LEU A 115 10.77 15.74 14.93
CA LEU A 115 10.71 15.99 13.49
C LEU A 115 11.99 15.55 12.77
N GLY A 116 13.15 15.75 13.38
CA GLY A 116 14.43 15.27 12.87
C GLY A 116 14.47 13.74 12.77
N THR A 117 13.89 13.05 13.74
CA THR A 117 13.79 11.58 13.74
C THR A 117 12.82 11.10 12.66
N LEU A 118 11.64 11.72 12.57
CA LEU A 118 10.64 11.41 11.54
C LEU A 118 11.22 11.58 10.14
N PHE A 119 11.91 12.71 9.89
CA PHE A 119 12.56 12.98 8.62
C PHE A 119 13.71 12.01 8.34
N GLY A 120 14.54 11.70 9.34
CA GLY A 120 15.65 10.75 9.20
C GLY A 120 15.17 9.36 8.79
N LEU A 121 14.11 8.85 9.41
CA LEU A 121 13.50 7.57 9.06
C LEU A 121 12.88 7.61 7.65
N ALA A 122 12.21 8.71 7.30
CA ALA A 122 11.64 8.87 5.97
C ALA A 122 12.70 8.80 4.86
N LEU A 123 13.88 9.40 5.05
CA LEU A 123 14.99 9.32 4.08
C LEU A 123 15.58 7.91 3.91
N LEU A 124 15.53 7.09 4.97
CA LEU A 124 16.02 5.72 4.95
C LEU A 124 15.01 4.76 4.31
N SER A 125 13.73 5.13 4.33
CA SER A 125 12.64 4.35 3.80
C SER A 125 12.62 4.34 2.27
N ARG A 126 12.14 3.24 1.67
CA ARG A 126 12.09 3.06 0.21
C ARG A 126 10.75 2.51 -0.23
N ASP A 127 10.31 2.96 -1.40
CA ASP A 127 9.16 2.37 -2.06
C ASP A 127 9.45 0.91 -2.42
N ARG A 128 8.49 0.03 -2.10
CA ARG A 128 8.52 -1.38 -2.48
C ARG A 128 7.19 -1.76 -3.11
N THR A 129 7.22 -2.63 -4.10
CA THR A 129 6.01 -3.16 -4.74
C THR A 129 5.98 -4.66 -4.53
N LEU A 130 4.92 -5.14 -3.87
CA LEU A 130 4.65 -6.55 -3.66
C LEU A 130 4.17 -7.18 -4.98
N PRO A 131 4.53 -8.44 -5.26
CA PRO A 131 4.03 -9.15 -6.44
C PRO A 131 2.51 -9.32 -6.37
N PRO A 132 1.84 -9.68 -7.49
CA PRO A 132 0.41 -9.99 -7.48
C PRO A 132 0.11 -11.10 -6.46
N GLY A 133 -0.97 -10.95 -5.69
CA GLY A 133 -1.30 -11.84 -4.57
C GLY A 133 -0.45 -11.66 -3.31
N GLY A 134 0.58 -10.80 -3.33
CA GLY A 134 1.37 -10.47 -2.14
C GLY A 134 0.53 -9.77 -1.06
N GLU A 135 0.73 -10.14 0.20
CA GLU A 135 -0.01 -9.59 1.34
C GLU A 135 0.69 -8.35 1.92
N LYS A 136 -0.03 -7.23 2.00
CA LYS A 136 0.34 -6.05 2.77
C LYS A 136 -0.30 -6.12 4.14
N TYR A 137 0.50 -5.99 5.20
CA TYR A 137 0.03 -6.03 6.58
C TYR A 137 -0.16 -4.63 7.14
N PHE A 138 -1.28 -4.43 7.83
CA PHE A 138 -1.56 -3.26 8.66
C PHE A 138 -1.63 -3.70 10.11
N CYS A 139 -0.92 -2.97 10.97
CA CYS A 139 -0.93 -3.21 12.40
C CYS A 139 -2.12 -2.48 13.02
N GLU A 140 -3.10 -3.24 13.49
CA GLU A 140 -4.05 -2.76 14.47
C GLU A 140 -3.46 -2.94 15.88
N LEU A 141 -4.07 -2.34 16.90
CA LEU A 141 -3.54 -2.31 18.28
C LEU A 141 -3.00 -3.66 18.79
N ASP A 142 -3.71 -4.77 18.49
CA ASP A 142 -3.40 -6.10 19.03
C ASP A 142 -3.27 -7.21 17.97
N CYS A 143 -3.31 -6.88 16.68
CA CYS A 143 -3.34 -7.87 15.59
C CYS A 143 -2.98 -7.27 14.22
N HIS A 144 -2.69 -8.12 13.24
CA HIS A 144 -2.47 -7.71 11.86
C HIS A 144 -3.62 -8.07 10.92
N LEU A 145 -3.96 -7.11 10.06
CA LEU A 145 -4.83 -7.32 8.92
C LEU A 145 -3.99 -7.38 7.65
N ALA A 146 -4.20 -8.41 6.84
CA ALA A 146 -3.51 -8.62 5.58
C ALA A 146 -4.43 -8.27 4.40
N TYR A 147 -3.90 -7.53 3.44
CA TYR A 147 -4.59 -7.16 2.20
C TYR A 147 -3.81 -7.63 1.00
N ALA A 148 -4.48 -8.30 0.07
CA ALA A 148 -3.90 -8.72 -1.21
C ALA A 148 -4.84 -8.35 -2.36
N VAL A 149 -4.27 -7.96 -3.50
CA VAL A 149 -5.05 -7.79 -4.73
C VAL A 149 -5.26 -9.15 -5.36
N GLU A 150 -6.52 -9.48 -5.63
CA GLU A 150 -6.91 -10.74 -6.29
C GLU A 150 -7.20 -10.55 -7.77
N ALA A 151 -7.87 -9.46 -8.14
CA ALA A 151 -8.25 -9.18 -9.51
C ALA A 151 -8.28 -7.68 -9.81
N SER A 152 -8.09 -7.34 -11.07
CA SER A 152 -8.38 -6.01 -11.59
C SER A 152 -9.00 -6.10 -12.97
N GLU A 153 -10.07 -5.38 -13.20
CA GLU A 153 -10.86 -5.43 -14.42
C GLU A 153 -11.17 -4.03 -14.95
N ARG A 154 -11.13 -3.89 -16.28
CA ARG A 154 -11.56 -2.67 -16.96
C ARG A 154 -13.05 -2.76 -17.27
N LEU A 155 -13.85 -1.88 -16.70
CA LEU A 155 -15.31 -1.84 -16.92
C LEU A 155 -15.72 -0.89 -18.06
N GLY A 156 -14.79 -0.05 -18.55
CA GLY A 156 -15.06 0.89 -19.64
C GLY A 156 -15.62 2.22 -19.15
N ALA A 157 -16.38 2.92 -20.00
CA ALA A 157 -16.99 4.19 -19.62
C ALA A 157 -18.32 3.94 -18.88
N ALA A 158 -18.56 4.66 -17.79
CA ALA A 158 -19.84 4.64 -17.08
C ALA A 158 -20.59 5.95 -17.32
N VAL A 159 -21.93 5.87 -17.39
CA VAL A 159 -22.77 7.05 -17.62
C VAL A 159 -22.56 8.07 -16.51
N GLY A 160 -22.23 9.31 -16.87
CA GLY A 160 -21.98 10.40 -15.92
C GLY A 160 -20.60 10.39 -15.26
N ILE A 161 -19.71 9.45 -15.60
CA ILE A 161 -18.35 9.37 -15.05
C ILE A 161 -17.32 9.65 -16.15
N PRO A 162 -16.57 10.76 -16.09
CA PRO A 162 -15.59 11.10 -17.11
C PRO A 162 -14.34 10.22 -16.97
N GLY A 163 -14.20 9.23 -17.86
CA GLY A 163 -13.00 8.39 -17.94
C GLY A 163 -13.29 6.92 -18.17
N THR A 164 -12.30 6.09 -17.91
CA THR A 164 -12.43 4.63 -17.87
C THR A 164 -12.51 4.18 -16.41
N VAL A 165 -13.58 3.48 -16.07
CA VAL A 165 -13.76 2.84 -14.77
C VAL A 165 -12.99 1.53 -14.73
N TRP A 166 -12.22 1.37 -13.66
CA TRP A 166 -11.51 0.15 -13.31
C TRP A 166 -12.01 -0.36 -11.96
N SER A 167 -12.26 -1.66 -11.88
CA SER A 167 -12.58 -2.37 -10.64
C SER A 167 -11.33 -3.10 -10.15
N VAL A 168 -11.04 -3.02 -8.86
CA VAL A 168 -9.96 -3.78 -8.21
C VAL A 168 -10.55 -4.55 -7.04
N VAL A 169 -10.40 -5.87 -7.05
CA VAL A 169 -10.83 -6.75 -5.98
C VAL A 169 -9.67 -6.99 -5.03
N VAL A 170 -9.91 -6.68 -3.75
CA VAL A 170 -8.96 -6.83 -2.66
C VAL A 170 -9.50 -7.84 -1.66
N ARG A 171 -8.70 -8.84 -1.29
CA ARG A 171 -9.00 -9.71 -0.15
C ARG A 171 -8.41 -9.10 1.11
N ALA A 172 -9.25 -8.88 2.11
CA ALA A 172 -8.85 -8.56 3.48
C ALA A 172 -8.92 -9.84 4.32
N ARG A 173 -7.91 -10.07 5.16
CA ARG A 173 -7.84 -11.25 6.05
C ARG A 173 -7.30 -10.85 7.41
N PHE A 174 -7.88 -11.40 8.47
CA PHE A 174 -7.30 -11.33 9.80
C PHE A 174 -6.21 -12.42 9.95
N ASP A 175 -4.96 -12.03 10.19
CA ASP A 175 -3.90 -12.99 10.53
C ASP A 175 -3.90 -13.38 12.01
N GLU A 176 -4.64 -14.44 12.34
CA GLU A 176 -4.82 -14.93 13.72
C GLU A 176 -3.51 -15.28 14.46
N ARG A 177 -2.42 -15.53 13.72
CA ARG A 177 -1.09 -15.81 14.28
C ARG A 177 -0.46 -14.60 14.96
N THR A 178 -1.00 -13.41 14.72
CA THR A 178 -0.50 -12.13 15.23
C THR A 178 -1.35 -11.57 16.36
N THR A 179 -2.41 -12.29 16.73
CA THR A 179 -3.31 -11.90 17.82
C THR A 179 -2.63 -11.97 19.16
N ALA A 180 -2.68 -10.89 19.94
CA ALA A 180 -2.18 -10.89 21.32
C ALA A 180 -2.85 -11.99 22.16
N PRO A 181 -2.11 -12.70 23.04
CA PRO A 181 -2.67 -13.78 23.87
C PRO A 181 -3.83 -13.35 24.78
N SER A 182 -3.89 -12.06 25.13
CA SER A 182 -4.93 -11.47 25.98
C SER A 182 -6.22 -11.13 25.25
N ARG A 183 -6.26 -11.20 23.91
CA ARG A 183 -7.44 -10.82 23.12
C ARG A 183 -8.43 -12.00 23.03
N PRO A 184 -9.74 -11.79 23.27
CA PRO A 184 -10.76 -12.81 23.03
C PRO A 184 -10.82 -13.22 21.55
N ARG A 185 -11.01 -14.52 21.27
CA ARG A 185 -11.05 -15.07 19.90
C ARG A 185 -12.35 -14.79 19.15
N ASP A 186 -13.38 -14.37 19.87
CA ASP A 186 -14.71 -14.02 19.38
C ASP A 186 -14.91 -12.50 19.25
N ALA A 187 -13.88 -11.69 19.55
CA ALA A 187 -13.95 -10.24 19.44
C ALA A 187 -13.51 -9.76 18.05
N PRO A 188 -14.41 -9.21 17.23
CA PRO A 188 -14.06 -8.75 15.89
C PRO A 188 -13.12 -7.53 15.96
N VAL A 189 -12.29 -7.38 14.93
CA VAL A 189 -11.46 -6.20 14.69
C VAL A 189 -12.12 -5.39 13.59
N ARG A 190 -12.44 -4.13 13.89
CA ARG A 190 -12.79 -3.18 12.84
C ARG A 190 -11.50 -2.59 12.27
N PRO A 191 -11.22 -2.75 10.97
CA PRO A 191 -10.08 -2.12 10.34
C PRO A 191 -10.12 -0.60 10.51
N ASN A 192 -8.96 0.04 10.67
CA ASN A 192 -8.88 1.49 10.54
C ASN A 192 -9.35 1.93 9.15
N PRO A 193 -9.96 3.12 9.02
CA PRO A 193 -10.38 3.62 7.72
C PRO A 193 -9.18 3.75 6.77
N LEU A 194 -9.24 3.02 5.66
CA LEU A 194 -8.22 3.05 4.61
C LEU A 194 -8.62 4.01 3.48
N ARG A 195 -7.61 4.60 2.86
CA ARG A 195 -7.71 5.23 1.53
C ARG A 195 -7.00 4.35 0.51
N ALA A 196 -7.57 4.32 -0.68
CA ALA A 196 -7.04 3.57 -1.81
C ALA A 196 -6.64 4.51 -2.94
N TRP A 197 -5.45 4.30 -3.50
CA TRP A 197 -5.00 4.94 -4.73
C TRP A 197 -4.48 3.91 -5.70
N VAL A 198 -4.76 4.07 -6.98
CA VAL A 198 -4.04 3.35 -8.04
C VAL A 198 -3.03 4.27 -8.68
N GLU A 199 -1.87 3.72 -9.00
CA GLU A 199 -0.90 4.37 -9.88
C GLU A 199 -1.07 3.79 -11.29
N ASP A 200 -1.11 4.67 -12.29
CA ASP A 200 -1.22 4.27 -13.70
C ASP A 200 0.14 4.04 -14.37
N ASP A 201 0.09 3.57 -15.61
CA ASP A 201 1.25 3.29 -16.46
C ASP A 201 2.19 4.47 -16.74
N ARG A 202 1.83 5.72 -16.38
CA ARG A 202 2.74 6.88 -16.41
C ARG A 202 3.11 7.38 -15.02
N GLY A 203 2.77 6.66 -13.96
CA GLY A 203 3.09 7.04 -12.60
C GLY A 203 2.12 8.06 -11.99
N GLU A 204 0.99 8.36 -12.64
CA GLU A 204 -0.02 9.27 -12.07
C GLU A 204 -0.89 8.51 -11.07
N ARG A 205 -1.25 9.17 -9.97
CA ARG A 205 -2.03 8.57 -8.87
C ARG A 205 -3.48 9.03 -8.95
N HIS A 206 -4.39 8.07 -8.83
CA HIS A 206 -5.83 8.27 -8.88
C HIS A 206 -6.44 7.68 -7.61
N GLU A 207 -7.18 8.49 -6.86
CA GLU A 207 -7.89 8.04 -5.64
C GLU A 207 -9.12 7.20 -6.00
N GLY A 208 -9.52 6.31 -5.09
CA GLY A 208 -10.78 5.56 -5.20
C GLY A 208 -11.99 6.48 -5.37
N SER A 209 -12.96 6.05 -6.16
CA SER A 209 -14.14 6.84 -6.51
C SER A 209 -15.42 6.18 -5.98
N GLU A 210 -15.95 6.72 -4.87
CA GLU A 210 -17.24 6.28 -4.31
C GLU A 210 -18.41 6.38 -5.30
N ALA A 211 -18.33 7.32 -6.26
CA ALA A 211 -19.31 7.45 -7.33
C ALA A 211 -19.21 6.29 -8.33
N ALA A 212 -17.99 5.90 -8.72
CA ALA A 212 -17.77 4.73 -9.57
C ALA A 212 -18.10 3.43 -8.85
N GLU A 213 -17.81 3.31 -7.55
CA GLU A 213 -18.16 2.14 -6.73
C GLU A 213 -19.66 1.91 -6.68
N ARG A 214 -20.45 2.97 -6.46
CA ARG A 214 -21.92 2.89 -6.51
C ARG A 214 -22.49 2.58 -7.90
N ALA A 215 -21.73 2.88 -8.95
CA ALA A 215 -22.11 2.59 -10.33
C ALA A 215 -21.66 1.19 -10.80
N LEU A 216 -20.91 0.45 -9.97
CA LEU A 216 -20.54 -0.92 -10.30
C LEU A 216 -21.80 -1.79 -10.40
N PRO A 217 -21.85 -2.73 -11.35
CA PRO A 217 -22.95 -3.69 -11.38
C PRO A 217 -22.98 -4.49 -10.08
N LEU A 218 -24.17 -4.60 -9.50
CA LEU A 218 -24.48 -5.56 -8.44
C LEU A 218 -24.32 -6.96 -9.05
N GLY A 219 -23.12 -7.51 -8.98
CA GLY A 219 -22.86 -8.88 -9.38
C GLY A 219 -23.35 -9.87 -8.32
N ASP A 220 -23.32 -11.17 -8.65
CA ASP A 220 -23.68 -12.25 -7.71
C ASP A 220 -22.63 -12.47 -6.62
N GLU A 221 -21.46 -11.83 -6.71
CA GLU A 221 -20.40 -11.91 -5.71
C GLU A 221 -20.66 -10.95 -4.52
N ASP A 222 -20.62 -11.50 -3.31
CA ASP A 222 -20.74 -10.74 -2.07
C ASP A 222 -19.45 -9.95 -1.78
N PHE A 223 -19.48 -8.64 -2.05
CA PHE A 223 -18.43 -7.71 -1.63
C PHE A 223 -18.82 -6.99 -0.35
N ALA A 224 -17.85 -6.87 0.55
CA ALA A 224 -17.99 -6.09 1.78
C ALA A 224 -17.17 -4.80 1.70
N PRO A 225 -17.56 -3.74 2.43
CA PRO A 225 -16.75 -2.54 2.56
C PRO A 225 -15.42 -2.84 3.26
N LEU A 226 -14.37 -2.07 2.95
CA LEU A 226 -13.02 -2.25 3.51
C LEU A 226 -12.93 -2.07 5.05
N ASP A 227 -13.95 -1.48 5.68
CA ASP A 227 -14.02 -1.29 7.13
C ASP A 227 -14.90 -2.35 7.82
N ARG A 228 -15.33 -3.40 7.09
CA ARG A 228 -16.09 -4.51 7.68
C ARG A 228 -15.28 -5.14 8.81
N PRO A 229 -15.87 -5.31 10.01
CA PRO A 229 -15.22 -6.03 11.09
C PRO A 229 -14.93 -7.50 10.72
N LEU A 230 -13.76 -8.00 11.11
CA LEU A 230 -13.37 -9.41 10.91
C LEU A 230 -13.16 -10.11 12.25
N LEU A 231 -13.61 -11.35 12.37
CA LEU A 231 -13.16 -12.27 13.40
C LEU A 231 -11.76 -12.82 13.09
N PRO A 232 -10.99 -13.28 14.09
CA PRO A 232 -9.74 -14.00 13.87
C PRO A 232 -9.88 -15.12 12.85
N GLY A 233 -8.99 -15.15 11.85
CA GLY A 233 -9.00 -16.14 10.76
C GLY A 233 -9.99 -15.85 9.63
N GLU A 234 -10.90 -14.90 9.80
CA GLU A 234 -11.86 -14.51 8.77
C GLU A 234 -11.18 -13.76 7.62
N SER A 235 -11.76 -13.88 6.43
CA SER A 235 -11.43 -13.05 5.27
C SER A 235 -12.68 -12.65 4.51
N TYR A 236 -12.66 -11.50 3.84
CA TYR A 236 -13.69 -11.07 2.90
C TYR A 236 -13.06 -10.43 1.66
N ARG A 237 -13.87 -10.24 0.62
CA ARG A 237 -13.51 -9.49 -0.58
C ARG A 237 -14.15 -8.10 -0.56
N ALA A 238 -13.35 -7.08 -0.86
CA ALA A 238 -13.80 -5.73 -1.15
C ALA A 238 -13.58 -5.42 -2.63
N ARG A 239 -14.49 -4.66 -3.21
CA ARG A 239 -14.38 -4.16 -4.58
C ARG A 239 -14.23 -2.65 -4.55
N LEU A 240 -13.13 -2.17 -5.11
CA LEU A 240 -12.78 -0.76 -5.20
C LEU A 240 -12.92 -0.30 -6.64
N ALA A 241 -13.38 0.94 -6.85
CA ALA A 241 -13.47 1.51 -8.18
C ALA A 241 -12.58 2.73 -8.35
N PHE A 242 -11.94 2.84 -9.51
CA PHE A 242 -11.08 3.95 -9.87
C PHE A 242 -11.48 4.50 -11.23
N VAL A 243 -11.34 5.80 -11.41
CA VAL A 243 -11.61 6.47 -12.69
C VAL A 243 -10.29 6.97 -13.23
N LEU A 244 -9.88 6.42 -14.37
CA LEU A 244 -8.61 6.79 -15.03
C LEU A 244 -8.89 7.52 -16.35
N PRO A 245 -7.96 8.37 -16.81
CA PRO A 245 -8.04 8.93 -18.15
C PRO A 245 -8.11 7.83 -19.23
N PRO A 246 -8.78 8.09 -20.37
CA PRO A 246 -8.89 7.10 -21.45
C PRO A 246 -7.52 6.58 -21.90
N GLY A 247 -7.43 5.25 -22.08
CA GLY A 247 -6.20 4.59 -22.53
C GLY A 247 -5.16 4.34 -21.44
N ARG A 248 -5.36 4.82 -20.22
CA ARG A 248 -4.50 4.50 -19.08
C ARG A 248 -4.88 3.19 -18.42
N ARG A 249 -3.89 2.52 -17.86
CA ARG A 249 -4.04 1.26 -17.13
C ARG A 249 -3.46 1.40 -15.73
N PRO A 250 -4.15 0.93 -14.68
CA PRO A 250 -3.58 0.90 -13.35
C PRO A 250 -2.52 -0.22 -13.30
N VAL A 251 -1.40 0.03 -12.64
CA VAL A 251 -0.28 -0.94 -12.49
C VAL A 251 -0.11 -1.43 -11.06
N ARG A 252 -0.44 -0.60 -10.08
CA ARG A 252 -0.32 -0.94 -8.66
C ARG A 252 -1.29 -0.15 -7.81
N LEU A 253 -1.72 -0.77 -6.71
CA LEU A 253 -2.62 -0.24 -5.69
C LEU A 253 -1.82 0.13 -4.44
N LEU A 254 -2.13 1.30 -3.88
CA LEU A 254 -1.72 1.71 -2.54
C LEU A 254 -2.95 1.77 -1.66
N LEU A 255 -2.93 0.99 -0.59
CA LEU A 255 -3.81 1.17 0.56
C LEU A 255 -3.01 1.90 1.64
N ALA A 256 -3.54 2.97 2.23
CA ALA A 256 -2.89 3.64 3.36
C ALA A 256 -3.92 4.18 4.35
N ASP A 257 -3.49 4.45 5.59
CA ASP A 257 -4.37 5.00 6.61
C ASP A 257 -4.96 6.36 6.19
N ARG A 258 -6.24 6.56 6.48
CA ARG A 258 -6.96 7.81 6.18
C ARG A 258 -6.67 8.92 7.19
N GLU A 259 -6.35 8.56 8.41
CA GLU A 259 -6.30 9.47 9.55
C GLU A 259 -5.08 10.41 9.54
N TRP A 260 -5.30 11.68 9.84
CA TRP A 260 -4.27 12.71 9.70
C TRP A 260 -3.11 12.55 10.71
N PHE A 261 -3.40 12.05 11.91
CA PHE A 261 -2.39 11.90 12.96
C PHE A 261 -1.41 10.76 12.67
N GLN A 262 -1.80 9.78 11.83
CA GLN A 262 -0.91 8.71 11.39
C GLN A 262 0.30 9.26 10.61
N ARG A 263 0.18 10.46 10.03
CA ARG A 263 1.27 11.18 9.36
C ARG A 263 2.36 11.69 10.31
N LEU A 264 2.09 11.68 11.61
CA LEU A 264 3.04 12.08 12.64
C LEU A 264 3.68 10.87 13.30
N VAL A 265 3.20 9.65 13.06
CA VAL A 265 3.73 8.44 13.69
C VAL A 265 5.05 8.06 13.00
N LEU A 266 6.10 7.85 13.79
CA LEU A 266 7.39 7.38 13.28
C LEU A 266 7.23 6.05 12.55
N ASP A 267 7.96 5.86 11.44
CA ASP A 267 7.93 4.62 10.64
C ASP A 267 6.55 4.23 10.07
N ASN A 268 5.55 5.14 10.12
CA ASN A 268 4.27 4.93 9.47
C ASN A 268 4.35 5.32 7.99
N GLU A 269 3.79 4.48 7.11
CA GLU A 269 3.71 4.72 5.68
C GLU A 269 2.90 5.98 5.29
N ALA A 270 1.97 6.40 6.14
CA ALA A 270 1.24 7.65 5.98
C ALA A 270 2.13 8.89 6.21
N SER A 271 3.30 8.74 6.84
CA SER A 271 4.19 9.86 7.15
C SER A 271 4.80 10.48 5.89
N PRO A 272 4.96 11.81 5.85
CA PRO A 272 5.55 12.49 4.70
C PRO A 272 6.93 11.93 4.35
N TRP A 273 7.21 11.78 3.05
CA TRP A 273 8.46 11.25 2.50
C TRP A 273 8.80 9.80 2.85
N HIS A 274 7.99 9.12 3.66
CA HIS A 274 8.19 7.70 3.92
C HIS A 274 7.94 6.88 2.65
N GLY A 275 8.77 5.85 2.46
CA GLY A 275 8.59 4.88 1.40
C GLY A 275 7.28 4.12 1.55
N ARG A 276 6.66 3.80 0.41
CA ARG A 276 5.34 3.17 0.31
C ARG A 276 5.42 1.70 -0.09
N VAL A 277 4.50 0.91 0.44
CA VAL A 277 4.29 -0.49 0.09
C VAL A 277 3.10 -0.58 -0.85
N TRP A 278 3.41 -0.81 -2.12
CA TRP A 278 2.43 -0.98 -3.19
C TRP A 278 2.08 -2.44 -3.39
N LEU A 279 0.84 -2.72 -3.80
CA LEU A 279 0.35 -4.01 -4.24
C LEU A 279 0.29 -4.02 -5.77
N ARG A 280 1.04 -4.89 -6.44
CA ARG A 280 0.97 -4.98 -7.91
C ARG A 280 -0.38 -5.53 -8.36
N LEU A 281 -0.97 -4.91 -9.38
CA LEU A 281 -2.19 -5.41 -9.99
C LEU A 281 -1.87 -6.57 -10.96
N PRO A 282 -2.72 -7.62 -11.03
CA PRO A 282 -2.60 -8.62 -12.07
C PRO A 282 -2.86 -7.97 -13.44
N SER A 283 -2.03 -8.31 -14.42
CA SER A 283 -2.07 -7.75 -15.78
C SER A 283 -3.18 -8.33 -16.65
#